data_AF-A0A0M8ZXC1-F1
#
_entry.id   AF-A0A0M8ZXC1-F1
#
_cell.length_a   1.000
_cell.length_b   1.000
_cell.length_c   1.000
_cell.angle_alpha   90.00
_cell.angle_beta   90.00
_cell.angle_gamma   90.00
#
_symmetry.space_group_name_H-M   'P 1'
#
loop_
_entity.id
_entity.type
_entity.pdbx_description
1 polymer ?
#
loop_
_entity_poly.entity_id
_entity_poly.type
_entity_poly.pdbx_seq_one_letter_code
_entity_poly.pdbx_strand_id
1 'polypeptide(L)' 'MPLKRFLQITRFLHFANNDVTDNRDKLRKVRPVINHYNKKFKEVYVMEENIAIDESLIKFMGCMSYR' A
#
# COMPACT_ATOMS: atom_id res chain seq x y z
N MET A 1 -24.24 -2.75 -0.41
CA MET A 1 -23.81 -1.91 -1.56
C MET A 1 -24.16 -2.63 -2.85
N PRO A 2 -24.80 -1.99 -3.84
CA PRO A 2 -25.10 -2.63 -5.12
C PRO A 2 -23.83 -3.05 -5.87
N LEU A 3 -23.85 -4.19 -6.58
CA LEU A 3 -22.69 -4.71 -7.32
C LEU A 3 -22.09 -3.67 -8.28
N LYS A 4 -22.94 -2.95 -9.03
CA LYS A 4 -22.50 -1.89 -9.94
C LYS A 4 -21.72 -0.79 -9.22
N ARG A 5 -22.18 -0.39 -8.04
CA ARG A 5 -21.52 0.65 -7.23
C ARG A 5 -20.18 0.17 -6.68
N PHE A 6 -20.10 -1.08 -6.22
CA PHE A 6 -18.86 -1.68 -5.75
C PHE A 6 -17.80 -1.72 -6.87
N LEU A 7 -18.14 -2.24 -8.05
CA LEU A 7 -17.23 -2.32 -9.18
C LEU A 7 -16.74 -0.94 -9.65
N GLN A 8 -17.61 0.08 -9.61
CA GLN A 8 -17.21 1.46 -9.92
C GLN A 8 -16.15 1.97 -8.94
N ILE A 9 -16.40 1.83 -7.63
CA ILE A 9 -15.46 2.30 -6.61
C ILE A 9 -14.12 1.58 -6.74
N THR A 10 -14.14 0.25 -6.87
CA THR A 10 -12.90 -0.55 -6.98
C THR A 10 -12.06 -0.18 -8.20
N ARG A 11 -12.70 0.15 -9.34
CA ARG A 11 -12.00 0.56 -10.56
C ARG A 11 -11.32 1.93 -10.46
N PHE A 12 -11.87 2.85 -9.68
CA PHE A 12 -11.39 4.23 -9.53
C PHE A 12 -10.74 4.49 -8.17
N LEU A 13 -10.34 3.43 -7.47
CA LEU A 13 -9.69 3.55 -6.17
C LEU A 13 -8.24 4.04 -6.35
N HIS A 14 -7.97 5.25 -5.89
CA HIS A 14 -6.65 5.88 -5.96
C HIS A 14 -6.22 6.37 -4.58
N PHE A 15 -4.96 6.14 -4.23
CA PHE A 15 -4.40 6.49 -2.92
C PHE A 15 -3.39 7.63 -2.94
N ALA A 16 -3.02 8.13 -4.12
CA ALA A 16 -2.04 9.19 -4.30
C ALA A 16 -2.51 10.20 -5.35
N ASN A 17 -2.12 11.46 -5.18
CA ASN A 17 -2.35 12.51 -6.16
C ASN A 17 -1.28 12.45 -7.26
N ASN A 18 -1.70 12.20 -8.50
CA ASN A 18 -0.81 12.06 -9.66
C ASN A 18 -0.03 13.34 -9.98
N ASP A 19 -0.56 14.52 -9.64
CA ASP A 19 0.06 15.81 -9.96
C ASP A 19 1.29 16.11 -9.10
N VAL A 20 1.37 15.49 -7.92
CA VAL A 20 2.40 15.77 -6.90
C VAL A 20 3.43 14.64 -6.78
N THR A 21 3.12 13.45 -7.32
CA THR A 21 3.96 12.27 -7.12
C THR A 21 5.24 12.26 -7.96
N ASP A 22 6.38 12.00 -7.31
CA ASP A 22 7.67 11.81 -8.00
C ASP A 22 7.63 10.56 -8.89
N ASN A 23 7.97 10.75 -10.17
CA ASN A 23 7.99 9.68 -11.14
C ASN A 23 9.10 8.64 -10.91
N ARG A 24 10.13 8.98 -10.12
CA ARG A 24 11.24 8.07 -9.78
C ARG A 24 10.84 7.02 -8.74
N ASP A 25 9.88 7.33 -7.86
CA ASP A 25 9.37 6.37 -6.88
C ASP A 25 8.40 5.38 -7.54
N LYS A 26 8.84 4.13 -7.68
CA LYS A 26 8.02 3.04 -8.25
C LYS A 26 6.77 2.74 -7.41
N LEU A 27 6.79 3.02 -6.10
CA LEU A 27 5.68 2.77 -5.17
C LEU A 27 4.82 4.02 -4.90
N ARG A 28 5.02 5.12 -5.64
CA ARG A 28 4.35 6.40 -5.40
C ARG A 28 2.82 6.33 -5.26
N LYS A 29 2.18 5.40 -5.99
CA LYS A 29 0.73 5.22 -6.00
C LYS A 29 0.15 4.72 -4.68
N VAL A 30 0.94 4.00 -3.88
CA VAL A 30 0.53 3.39 -2.60
C VAL A 30 1.30 3.94 -1.41
N ARG A 31 2.32 4.77 -1.65
CA ARG A 31 3.20 5.36 -0.63
C ARG A 31 2.44 6.03 0.53
N PRO A 32 1.36 6.81 0.31
CA PRO A 32 0.63 7.44 1.42
C PRO A 32 0.05 6.41 2.41
N VAL A 33 -0.47 5.30 1.88
CA VAL A 33 -1.07 4.21 2.67
C VAL A 33 0.02 3.47 3.44
N ILE A 34 1.12 3.13 2.79
CA ILE A 34 2.28 2.48 3.43
C ILE A 34 2.81 3.33 4.58
N ASN A 35 3.00 4.64 4.35
CA ASN A 35 3.51 5.56 5.36
C ASN A 35 2.55 5.69 6.55
N HIS A 36 1.24 5.76 6.29
CA HIS A 36 0.23 5.83 7.34
C HIS A 36 0.27 4.59 8.24
N TYR A 37 0.26 3.40 7.64
CA TYR A 37 0.27 2.16 8.42
C TYR A 37 1.60 1.93 9.12
N ASN A 38 2.73 2.19 8.48
CA ASN A 38 4.03 2.09 9.15
C ASN A 38 4.14 3.02 10.36
N LYS A 39 3.58 4.23 10.27
CA LYS A 39 3.51 5.15 11.41
C LYS A 39 2.61 4.58 12.51
N LYS A 40 1.42 4.08 12.15
CA LYS A 40 0.46 3.53 13.12
C LYS A 40 0.96 2.27 13.81
N PHE A 41 1.61 1.37 13.08
CA PHE A 41 2.19 0.17 13.66
C PHE A 41 3.30 0.51 14.64
N LYS A 42 4.14 1.51 14.36
CA LYS A 42 5.15 1.99 15.31
C LYS A 42 4.56 2.63 16.57
N GLU A 43 3.41 3.30 16.45
CA GLU A 43 2.72 3.92 17.61
C GLU A 43 2.05 2.89 18.52
N VAL A 44 1.50 1.81 17.94
CA VAL A 44 0.69 0.83 18.66
C VAL A 44 1.48 -0.38 19.13
N TYR A 45 2.55 -0.74 18.42
CA TYR A 45 3.37 -1.90 18.74
C TYR A 45 4.39 -1.59 19.84
N VAL A 46 4.30 -2.32 20.95
CA VAL A 46 5.34 -2.34 21.99
C VAL A 46 6.27 -3.51 21.67
N MET A 47 7.56 -3.23 21.49
CA MET A 47 8.55 -4.25 21.14
C MET A 47 8.81 -5.18 22.32
N GLU A 48 8.87 -6.48 22.05
CA GLU A 48 9.31 -7.52 22.98
C GLU A 48 10.79 -7.87 22.76
N GLU A 49 11.38 -8.65 23.67
CA GLU A 49 12.80 -9.02 23.62
C GLU A 49 13.17 -9.89 22.40
N ASN A 50 12.23 -10.72 21.94
CA ASN A 50 12.44 -11.63 20.80
C ASN A 50 11.55 -11.22 19.63
N ILE A 51 12.15 -10.75 18.54
CA ILE A 51 11.46 -10.35 17.32
C ILE A 51 11.94 -11.22 16.16
N ALA A 52 11.01 -11.85 15.46
CA ALA A 52 11.29 -12.55 14.21
C ALA A 52 11.08 -11.59 13.02
N ILE A 53 12.06 -11.53 12.12
CA ILE A 53 12.01 -10.77 10.88
C ILE A 53 12.01 -11.77 9.74
N ASP A 54 11.00 -11.70 8.87
CA ASP A 54 10.87 -12.56 7.70
C ASP A 54 10.26 -11.77 6.53
N GLU A 55 10.43 -12.29 5.32
CA GLU A 55 9.89 -11.71 4.10
C GLU A 55 8.54 -12.34 3.75
N SER A 56 7.52 -11.50 3.54
CA SER A 56 6.22 -11.95 3.03
C SER A 56 6.08 -11.61 1.55
N LEU A 57 5.78 -12.61 0.71
CA LEU A 57 5.52 -12.40 -0.71
C LEU A 57 4.02 -12.35 -1.01
N ILE A 58 3.58 -11.30 -1.69
CA ILE A 58 2.21 -11.18 -2.18
C ILE A 58 2.20 -11.51 -3.66
N LYS A 59 1.51 -12.59 -4.04
CA LYS A 59 1.38 -13.00 -5.44
C LYS A 59 0.52 -11.97 -6.19
N PHE A 60 1.11 -11.35 -7.20
CA PHE A 60 0.41 -10.46 -8.13
C PHE A 60 0.77 -10.82 -9.57
N MET A 61 -0.26 -10.98 -10.41
CA MET A 61 -0.12 -11.28 -11.83
C MET A 61 -0.55 -10.06 -12.64
N GLY A 62 0.44 -9.31 -13.15
CA GLY A 62 0.23 -8.10 -13.95
C GLY A 62 1.53 -7.32 -14.19
N CYS A 63 1.44 -6.20 -14.89
CA CYS A 63 2.59 -5.35 -15.20
C CYS A 63 2.95 -4.44 -14.01
N MET A 64 3.72 -4.93 -13.06
CA MET A 64 4.35 -4.10 -12.03
C MET A 64 5.72 -3.59 -12.49
N SER A 65 6.04 -2.34 -12.16
CA SER A 65 7.29 -1.68 -12.53
C SER A 65 8.50 -2.11 -11.66
N TYR A 66 8.22 -2.76 -10.53
CA TYR A 66 9.20 -3.38 -9.66
C TYR A 66 8.96 -4.89 -9.68
N ARG A 67 10.01 -5.62 -10.03
CA ARG A 67 10.21 -7.03 -9.71
C ARG A 67 11.33 -7.09 -8.70
#